data_AF-A0A1G8NF06-F1
#
_entry.id   AF-A0A1G8NF06-F1
#
_cell.length_a   1.000
_cell.length_b   1.000
_cell.length_c   1.000
_cell.angle_alpha   90.00
_cell.angle_beta   90.00
_cell.angle_gamma   90.00
#
_symmetry.space_group_name_H-M   'P 1'
#
loop_
_entity.id
_entity.type
_entity.pdbx_description
1 polymer ?
#
loop_
_entity_poly.entity_id
_entity_poly.type
_entity_poly.pdbx_seq_one_letter_code
_entity_poly.pdbx_strand_id
1 'polypeptide(L)'
;MKAGLSDSESTFLCDMRIPILVNNDRQRCISIVGVFRSGMPAPNVDEWVLDADGKPRSDRDLAAEVLIEIRKPLRSTSRRLLHTLGVADILQLESAAAIVVSTFLAALPRSSGRYWRKGKVHLDAS
;
A
#
# COMPACT_ATOMS: atom_id res chain seq x y z
N MET A 1 -18.99 -31.13 8.23
CA MET A 1 -19.21 -29.67 8.17
C MET A 1 -17.96 -28.99 8.70
N LYS A 2 -17.15 -28.35 7.83
CA LYS A 2 -15.99 -27.56 8.23
C LYS A 2 -16.38 -26.09 8.19
N ALA A 3 -16.46 -25.45 9.35
CA ALA A 3 -16.35 -24.00 9.46
C ALA A 3 -15.10 -23.75 10.32
N GLY A 4 -13.95 -23.74 9.65
CA GLY A 4 -12.66 -23.50 10.27
C GLY A 4 -12.31 -22.03 10.11
N LEU A 5 -12.29 -21.32 11.25
CA LEU A 5 -11.56 -20.09 11.53
C LEU A 5 -11.89 -18.89 10.64
N SER A 6 -12.63 -17.94 11.21
CA SER A 6 -12.60 -16.55 10.76
C SER A 6 -11.14 -16.09 10.82
N ASP A 7 -10.52 -15.94 9.65
CA ASP A 7 -9.20 -15.31 9.51
C ASP A 7 -9.33 -13.88 10.04
N SER A 8 -9.00 -13.68 11.31
CA SER A 8 -8.88 -12.34 11.88
C SER A 8 -7.74 -11.69 11.13
N GLU A 9 -8.08 -10.94 10.08
CA GLU A 9 -7.13 -10.31 9.18
C GLU A 9 -6.14 -9.49 10.02
N SER A 10 -4.93 -10.04 10.20
CA SER A 10 -3.94 -9.41 11.07
C SER A 10 -3.56 -8.07 10.47
N THR A 11 -3.37 -7.04 11.30
CA THR A 11 -3.00 -5.69 10.84
C THR A 11 -1.64 -5.28 11.38
N PHE A 12 -0.95 -4.40 10.64
CA PHE A 12 0.25 -3.74 11.12
C PHE A 12 0.10 -2.22 11.04
N LEU A 13 0.84 -1.53 11.90
CA LEU A 13 0.84 -0.08 11.97
C LEU A 13 2.16 0.45 11.42
N CYS A 14 2.11 1.54 10.64
CA CYS A 14 3.30 2.20 10.14
C CYS A 14 3.17 3.72 10.19
N ASP A 15 4.19 4.38 10.72
CA ASP A 15 4.32 5.84 10.65
C ASP A 15 4.70 6.26 9.22
N MET A 16 3.96 7.20 8.66
CA MET A 16 4.22 7.75 7.33
C MET A 16 4.15 9.27 7.32
N ARG A 17 4.83 9.86 6.34
CA ARG A 17 4.66 11.27 5.97
C ARG A 17 4.02 11.31 4.59
N ILE A 18 2.79 11.78 4.51
CA ILE A 18 2.03 11.83 3.25
C ILE A 18 1.75 13.27 2.84
N PRO A 19 1.82 13.59 1.54
CA PRO A 19 1.33 14.86 1.03
C PRO A 19 -0.20 14.88 1.10
N ILE A 20 -0.76 16.02 1.47
CA ILE A 20 -2.18 16.32 1.39
C ILE A 20 -2.37 17.62 0.60
N LEU A 21 -3.50 17.72 -0.09
CA LEU A 21 -3.93 18.97 -0.70
C LEU A 21 -4.44 19.91 0.40
N VAL A 22 -3.93 21.14 0.39
CA VAL A 22 -4.47 22.27 1.14
C VAL A 22 -4.88 23.35 0.14
N ASN A 23 -5.72 24.30 0.59
CA ASN A 23 -6.30 25.36 -0.25
C ASN A 23 -5.30 25.98 -1.25
N ASN A 24 -5.77 26.29 -2.46
CA ASN A 24 -5.01 26.81 -3.61
C ASN A 24 -3.92 25.85 -4.14
N ASP A 25 -4.23 24.56 -4.32
CA ASP A 25 -3.31 23.54 -4.86
C ASP A 25 -1.96 23.43 -4.17
N ARG A 26 -1.87 23.96 -2.95
CA ARG A 26 -0.66 23.86 -2.15
C ARG A 26 -0.66 22.47 -1.54
N GLN A 27 0.49 21.80 -1.57
CA GLN A 27 0.67 20.53 -0.88
C GLN A 27 1.38 20.76 0.45
N ARG A 28 0.96 20.03 1.48
CA ARG A 28 1.69 19.94 2.75
C ARG A 28 1.86 18.49 3.13
N CYS A 29 3.03 18.13 3.65
CA CYS A 29 3.24 16.80 4.21
C CYS A 29 2.81 16.77 5.68
N ILE A 30 1.99 15.79 6.04
CA ILE A 30 1.58 15.52 7.41
C ILE A 30 2.08 14.16 7.86
N SER A 31 2.37 14.03 9.15
CA SER A 31 2.65 12.74 9.76
C SER A 31 1.34 12.04 10.13
N ILE A 32 1.24 10.76 9.78
CA ILE A 32 0.11 9.88 10.08
C ILE A 32 0.61 8.51 10.56
N VAL A 33 -0.26 7.74 11.20
CA VAL A 33 -0.07 6.31 11.40
C VAL A 33 -1.06 5.58 10.50
N GLY A 34 -0.59 4.86 9.49
CA GLY A 34 -1.44 4.01 8.66
C GLY A 34 -1.62 2.65 9.33
N VAL A 35 -2.83 2.10 9.26
CA VAL A 35 -3.13 0.72 9.64
C VAL A 35 -3.37 -0.06 8.38
N PHE A 36 -2.55 -1.07 8.17
CA PHE A 36 -2.55 -1.89 6.98
C PHE A 36 -3.01 -3.30 7.31
N ARG A 37 -3.61 -3.97 6.34
CA ARG A 37 -3.67 -5.44 6.38
C ARG A 37 -2.26 -6.01 6.36
N SER A 38 -2.03 -7.15 7.01
CA SER A 38 -0.70 -7.79 7.03
C SER A 38 -0.51 -8.82 5.92
N GLY A 39 -1.61 -9.34 5.37
CA GLY A 39 -1.59 -10.32 4.28
C GLY A 39 -1.59 -9.65 2.91
N MET A 40 -0.89 -10.27 1.96
CA MET A 40 -0.96 -9.90 0.55
C MET A 40 -2.38 -10.11 0.00
N PRO A 41 -3.00 -9.14 -0.70
CA PRO A 41 -4.35 -9.30 -1.26
C PRO A 41 -4.46 -10.34 -2.38
N ALA A 42 -3.34 -10.64 -3.03
CA ALA A 42 -3.22 -11.64 -4.09
C ALA A 42 -2.13 -12.67 -3.75
N PRO A 43 -1.99 -13.77 -4.52
CA PRO A 43 -0.97 -14.79 -4.26
C PRO A 43 0.47 -14.26 -4.19
N ASN A 44 0.78 -13.20 -4.94
CA ASN A 44 2.08 -12.52 -4.93
C ASN A 44 1.95 -11.06 -5.40
N VAL A 45 3.04 -10.30 -5.31
CA VAL A 45 3.10 -8.89 -5.73
C VAL A 45 2.85 -8.73 -7.22
N ASP A 46 3.42 -9.61 -8.06
CA ASP A 46 3.32 -9.50 -9.52
C ASP A 46 1.87 -9.63 -10.00
N GLU A 47 1.10 -10.54 -9.41
CA GLU A 47 -0.34 -10.69 -9.68
C GLU A 47 -1.17 -9.55 -9.10
N TRP A 48 -0.76 -8.98 -7.97
CA TRP A 48 -1.51 -7.92 -7.31
C TRP A 48 -1.45 -6.59 -8.07
N VAL A 49 -0.30 -6.27 -8.69
CA VAL A 49 -0.07 -4.99 -9.40
C VAL A 49 -0.67 -4.96 -10.80
N LEU A 50 -1.19 -6.08 -11.29
CA LEU A 50 -1.84 -6.20 -12.60
C LEU A 50 -3.35 -6.37 -12.46
N ASP A 51 -4.10 -5.81 -13.39
CA ASP A 51 -5.53 -6.06 -13.53
C ASP A 51 -5.80 -7.37 -14.29
N ALA A 52 -7.08 -7.71 -14.46
CA ALA A 52 -7.50 -8.94 -15.16
C ALA A 52 -7.08 -8.97 -16.64
N ASP A 53 -6.80 -7.81 -17.24
CA ASP A 53 -6.31 -7.68 -18.62
C ASP A 53 -4.76 -7.70 -18.69
N GLY A 54 -4.08 -7.87 -17.56
CA GLY A 54 -2.63 -7.87 -17.45
C GLY A 54 -2.00 -6.47 -17.53
N LYS A 55 -2.77 -5.40 -17.32
CA LYS A 55 -2.26 -4.02 -17.31
C LYS A 55 -1.93 -3.58 -15.89
N PRO A 56 -0.98 -2.63 -15.71
CA PRO A 56 -0.70 -2.07 -14.40
C PRO A 56 -1.93 -1.39 -13.80
N ARG A 57 -2.21 -1.73 -12.54
CA ARG A 57 -3.23 -1.05 -11.72
C ARG A 57 -2.71 0.30 -11.23
N SER A 58 -3.62 1.20 -10.88
CA SER A 58 -3.25 2.49 -10.29
C SER A 58 -2.77 2.32 -8.85
N ASP A 59 -1.87 3.19 -8.38
CA ASP A 59 -1.45 3.21 -6.97
C ASP A 59 -2.64 3.41 -6.03
N ARG A 60 -3.64 4.18 -6.48
CA ARG A 60 -4.89 4.37 -5.75
C ARG A 60 -5.66 3.07 -5.54
N ASP A 61 -5.82 2.25 -6.58
CA ASP A 61 -6.54 0.97 -6.48
C ASP A 61 -5.81 0.00 -5.56
N LEU A 62 -4.48 -0.05 -5.68
CA LEU A 62 -3.64 -0.88 -4.83
C LEU A 62 -3.72 -0.40 -3.37
N ALA A 63 -3.55 0.90 -3.12
CA ALA A 63 -3.60 1.48 -1.78
C ALA A 63 -4.96 1.24 -1.08
N ALA A 64 -6.06 1.30 -1.82
CA ALA A 64 -7.40 1.08 -1.29
C ALA A 64 -7.62 -0.35 -0.76
N GLU A 65 -6.89 -1.34 -1.25
CA GLU A 65 -6.99 -2.72 -0.78
C GLU A 65 -6.16 -3.00 0.48
N VAL A 66 -5.13 -2.21 0.73
CA VAL A 66 -4.14 -2.50 1.79
C VAL A 66 -4.23 -1.54 2.98
N LEU A 67 -4.65 -0.30 2.77
CA LEU A 67 -4.80 0.70 3.83
C LEU A 67 -6.22 0.66 4.40
N ILE A 68 -6.34 0.18 5.64
CA ILE A 68 -7.62 0.00 6.32
C ILE A 68 -8.09 1.31 6.95
N GLU A 69 -7.19 1.99 7.67
CA GLU A 69 -7.51 3.24 8.36
C GLU A 69 -6.27 4.11 8.58
N ILE A 70 -6.51 5.38 8.90
CA ILE A 70 -5.48 6.32 9.34
C ILE A 70 -5.76 6.74 10.76
N ARG A 71 -4.71 6.72 11.58
CA ARG A 71 -4.71 7.20 12.95
C ARG A 71 -3.83 8.42 13.10
N LYS A 72 -4.14 9.20 14.12
CA LYS A 72 -3.35 10.37 14.52
C LYS A 72 -2.05 9.89 15.20
N PRO A 73 -0.88 10.48 14.88
CA PRO A 73 0.33 10.25 15.65
C PRO A 73 0.16 10.73 17.10
N LEU A 74 0.63 9.94 18.06
CA LEU A 74 0.52 10.23 19.51
C LEU A 74 1.09 11.60 19.92
N ARG A 75 2.00 12.18 19.12
CA ARG A 75 2.69 13.46 19.40
C ARG A 75 2.25 14.64 18.51
N SER A 76 1.16 14.51 17.75
CA SER A 76 0.76 15.54 16.78
C SER A 76 0.02 16.74 17.42
N THR A 77 0.58 17.94 17.24
CA THR A 77 -0.03 19.25 17.58
C THR A 77 -1.04 19.75 16.54
N SER A 78 -1.02 19.22 15.31
CA SER A 78 -1.98 19.53 14.23
C SER A 78 -3.32 18.82 14.42
N ARG A 79 -3.93 19.02 15.60
CA ARG A 79 -5.08 18.25 16.10
C ARG A 79 -6.29 18.37 15.16
N ARG A 80 -6.60 19.54 14.60
CA ARG A 80 -7.85 19.76 13.83
C ARG A 80 -7.89 19.09 12.46
N LEU A 81 -6.80 19.11 11.70
CA LEU A 81 -6.78 18.64 10.30
C LEU A 81 -6.85 17.11 10.20
N LEU A 82 -6.24 16.40 11.16
CA LEU A 82 -6.21 14.93 11.18
C LEU A 82 -7.55 14.30 11.57
N HIS A 83 -8.40 15.00 12.32
CA HIS A 83 -9.73 14.46 12.70
C HIS A 83 -10.72 14.40 11.54
N THR A 84 -10.44 15.10 10.44
CA THR A 84 -11.32 15.15 9.26
C THR A 84 -10.79 14.37 8.07
N LEU A 85 -9.54 13.90 8.11
CA LEU A 85 -8.92 13.19 6.99
C LEU A 85 -9.17 11.69 7.10
N GLY A 86 -9.90 11.14 6.12
CA GLY A 86 -10.09 9.71 5.93
C GLY A 86 -9.16 9.13 4.86
N VAL A 87 -9.25 7.80 4.67
CA VAL A 87 -8.53 7.08 3.59
C VAL A 87 -8.82 7.70 2.23
N ALA A 88 -10.10 7.95 1.94
CA ALA A 88 -10.52 8.52 0.66
C ALA A 88 -9.91 9.90 0.37
N ASP A 89 -9.68 10.73 1.39
CA ASP A 89 -9.08 12.06 1.21
C ASP A 89 -7.59 11.97 0.84
N ILE A 90 -6.90 10.97 1.39
CA ILE A 90 -5.48 10.72 1.12
C ILE A 90 -5.31 10.14 -0.28
N LEU A 91 -6.16 9.17 -0.65
CA LEU A 91 -6.08 8.49 -1.93
C LEU A 91 -6.53 9.33 -3.14
N GLN A 92 -7.02 10.56 -2.91
CA GLN A 92 -7.25 11.53 -4.00
C GLN A 92 -5.95 12.01 -4.64
N LEU A 93 -4.84 12.01 -3.90
CA LEU A 93 -3.55 12.43 -4.41
C LEU A 93 -2.72 11.19 -4.76
N GLU A 94 -2.43 10.99 -6.04
CA GLU A 94 -1.65 9.83 -6.52
C GLU A 94 -0.30 9.69 -5.82
N SER A 95 0.39 10.79 -5.51
CA SER A 95 1.66 10.74 -4.78
C SER A 95 1.51 10.25 -3.34
N ALA A 96 0.36 10.47 -2.70
CA ALA A 96 0.08 9.90 -1.39
C ALA A 96 -0.26 8.41 -1.48
N ALA A 97 -1.03 8.00 -2.49
CA ALA A 97 -1.32 6.58 -2.75
C ALA A 97 -0.02 5.79 -3.01
N ALA A 98 0.89 6.33 -3.82
CA ALA A 98 2.20 5.73 -4.09
C ALA A 98 3.03 5.51 -2.81
N ILE A 99 2.99 6.46 -1.86
CA ILE A 99 3.67 6.32 -0.56
C ILE A 99 3.02 5.20 0.27
N VAL A 100 1.69 5.10 0.27
CA VAL A 100 0.96 4.03 0.96
C VAL A 100 1.36 2.66 0.41
N VAL A 101 1.33 2.48 -0.92
CA VAL A 101 1.74 1.23 -1.59
C VAL A 101 3.20 0.90 -1.28
N SER A 102 4.09 1.87 -1.43
CA SER A 102 5.53 1.69 -1.15
C SER A 102 5.79 1.29 0.31
N THR A 103 5.05 1.89 1.24
CA THR A 103 5.16 1.57 2.67
C THR A 103 4.68 0.16 2.96
N PHE A 104 3.54 -0.24 2.37
CA PHE A 104 3.03 -1.60 2.48
C PHE A 104 4.03 -2.63 1.96
N LEU A 105 4.52 -2.45 0.73
CA LEU A 105 5.50 -3.34 0.11
C LEU A 105 6.81 -3.42 0.92
N ALA A 106 7.25 -2.32 1.52
CA ALA A 106 8.44 -2.29 2.37
C ALA A 106 8.26 -3.07 3.69
N ALA A 107 7.03 -3.18 4.19
CA ALA A 107 6.70 -3.88 5.42
C ALA A 107 6.47 -5.39 5.20
N LEU A 108 6.28 -5.84 3.96
CA LEU A 108 6.12 -7.26 3.66
C LEU A 108 7.39 -8.04 4.06
N PRO A 109 7.24 -9.26 4.61
CA PRO A 109 8.37 -10.13 4.88
C PRO A 109 9.14 -10.38 3.59
N ARG A 110 10.40 -9.94 3.54
CA ARG A 110 11.28 -10.30 2.43
C ARG A 110 11.59 -11.77 2.58
N SER A 111 11.07 -12.60 1.69
CA SER A 111 11.60 -13.94 1.50
C SER A 111 13.09 -13.79 1.19
N SER A 112 13.95 -14.35 2.04
CA SER A 112 15.39 -14.37 1.87
C SER A 112 15.69 -14.99 0.50
N GLY A 113 15.98 -14.14 -0.48
CA GLY A 113 15.98 -14.50 -1.89
C GLY A 113 16.97 -15.61 -2.20
N ARG A 114 16.49 -16.69 -2.84
CA ARG A 114 17.28 -17.41 -3.84
C ARG A 114 16.87 -16.87 -5.19
N TYR A 115 17.76 -16.08 -5.78
CA TYR A 115 17.61 -15.47 -7.09
C TYR A 115 17.30 -16.48 -8.20
N TRP A 116 16.56 -15.99 -9.19
CA TRP A 116 16.38 -16.53 -10.53
C TRP A 116 17.68 -17.07 -11.18
N ARG A 117 17.62 -18.30 -11.72
CA ARG A 117 18.45 -18.88 -12.80
C ARG A 117 17.61 -20.03 -13.38
N LYS A 118 17.32 -20.20 -14.68
CA LYS A 118 17.90 -19.78 -15.96
C LYS A 118 16.77 -19.63 -16.99
N GLY A 119 16.75 -18.53 -17.75
CA GLY A 119 16.25 -18.56 -19.13
C GLY A 119 17.45 -18.81 -20.04
N LYS A 120 17.54 -20.00 -20.65
CA LYS A 120 18.52 -20.26 -21.72
C LYS A 120 17.85 -19.85 -23.02
N VAL A 121 18.11 -18.63 -23.48
CA VAL A 121 17.70 -18.22 -24.83
C VAL A 121 18.61 -18.97 -25.80
N HIS A 122 18.06 -19.97 -26.48
CA HIS A 122 18.73 -20.56 -27.63
C HIS A 122 18.49 -19.61 -28.80
N LEU A 123 19.51 -18.82 -29.15
CA LEU A 123 19.55 -18.24 -30.49
C LEU A 123 19.99 -19.36 -31.42
N ASP A 124 19.06 -19.84 -32.24
CA ASP A 124 19.38 -20.59 -33.44
C ASP A 124 20.03 -19.60 -34.43
N ALA A 125 21.27 -19.87 -34.81
CA ALA A 125 21.91 -19.25 -35.95
C ALA A 125 21.76 -20.21 -37.14
N SER A 126 21.06 -19.73 -38.17
CA SER A 126 20.93 -20.34 -39.49
C SER A 126 22.27 -20.63 -40.17
#